data_AF-A0A2D1KKM5-F1
#
_entry.id   AF-A0A2D1KKM5-F1
#
_cell.length_a   1.000
_cell.length_b   1.000
_cell.length_c   1.000
_cell.angle_alpha   90.00
_cell.angle_beta   90.00
_cell.angle_gamma   90.00
#
_symmetry.space_group_name_H-M   'P 1'
#
loop_
_entity.id
_entity.type
_entity.pdbx_description
1 polymer ?
#
loop_
_entity_poly.entity_id
_entity_poly.type
_entity_poly.pdbx_seq_one_letter_code
_entity_poly.pdbx_strand_id
1 'polypeptide(L)'
;MCVLQAAEIQQLIPNRFPICYIDQVDELVPDQRIVATKNVTINEDFLQGYFPGRPEMPGTLIVETLAQAASILILKSPQFAQRTAYIGSIRNAIFHKRVRPGARLRLEVELTKVKANMGIVATKASVDGEVVCTVELHFVVQPTVG
;
A
#
# COMPACT_ATOMS: atom_id res chain seq x y z
N MET A 1 -5.81 8.32 -17.26
CA MET A 1 -5.65 9.33 -16.19
C MET A 1 -5.77 8.60 -14.87
N CYS A 2 -4.89 8.85 -13.89
CA CYS A 2 -5.06 8.33 -12.54
C CYS A 2 -6.25 9.04 -11.85
N VAL A 3 -6.84 8.39 -10.85
CA VAL A 3 -8.01 8.92 -10.12
C VAL A 3 -7.64 9.74 -8.88
N LEU A 4 -6.44 9.52 -8.31
CA LEU A 4 -5.89 10.36 -7.22
C LEU A 4 -4.38 10.55 -7.43
N GLN A 5 -3.92 11.78 -7.22
CA GLN A 5 -2.50 12.15 -7.22
C GLN A 5 -1.94 12.20 -5.79
N ALA A 6 -0.60 12.20 -5.65
CA ALA A 6 0.09 12.22 -4.35
C ALA A 6 -0.44 13.27 -3.35
N ALA A 7 -0.74 14.49 -3.81
CA ALA A 7 -1.26 15.55 -2.94
C ALA A 7 -2.63 15.21 -2.33
N GLU A 8 -3.52 14.58 -3.11
CA GLU A 8 -4.83 14.15 -2.64
C GLU A 8 -4.70 12.94 -1.71
N ILE A 9 -3.76 12.03 -2.00
CA ILE A 9 -3.46 10.88 -1.15
C ILE A 9 -3.00 11.32 0.24
N GLN A 10 -2.12 12.32 0.33
CA GLN A 10 -1.64 12.84 1.62
C GLN A 10 -2.75 13.47 2.47
N GLN A 11 -3.87 13.89 1.88
CA GLN A 11 -5.05 14.35 2.62
C GLN A 11 -5.88 13.19 3.18
N LEU A 12 -5.73 11.97 2.63
CA LEU A 12 -6.50 10.78 3.02
C LEU A 12 -5.79 9.94 4.08
N ILE A 13 -4.47 9.82 4.00
CA ILE A 13 -3.67 9.01 4.94
C ILE A 13 -2.66 9.88 5.70
N PRO A 14 -2.33 9.55 6.96
CA PRO A 14 -1.42 10.34 7.79
C PRO A 14 0.05 10.17 7.41
N ASN A 15 0.39 9.19 6.56
CA ASN A 15 1.76 8.89 6.15
C ASN A 15 2.45 10.11 5.52
N ARG A 16 3.68 10.40 5.97
CA ARG A 16 4.54 11.47 5.44
C ARG A 16 5.95 10.94 5.21
N PHE A 17 6.78 11.70 4.50
CA PHE A 17 8.20 11.37 4.35
C PHE A 17 8.84 11.07 5.74
N PRO A 18 9.66 10.01 5.87
CA PRO A 18 10.16 9.11 4.82
C PRO A 18 9.30 7.87 4.53
N ILE A 19 8.06 7.78 5.05
CA ILE A 19 7.20 6.59 5.00
C ILE A 19 5.88 6.81 4.24
N CYS A 20 5.88 7.65 3.20
CA CYS A 20 4.75 7.85 2.30
C CYS A 20 5.13 7.35 0.90
N TYR A 21 4.50 6.25 0.46
CA TYR A 21 5.01 5.46 -0.66
C TYR A 21 4.09 5.40 -1.88
N ILE A 22 2.84 5.87 -1.78
CA ILE A 22 1.91 5.85 -2.91
C ILE A 22 2.08 7.13 -3.74
N ASP A 23 2.43 6.97 -5.01
CA ASP A 23 2.59 8.11 -5.92
C ASP A 23 1.25 8.52 -6.55
N GLN A 24 0.44 7.53 -6.93
CA GLN A 24 -0.88 7.75 -7.52
C GLN A 24 -1.78 6.54 -7.33
N VAL A 25 -3.10 6.77 -7.40
CA VAL A 25 -4.11 5.72 -7.50
C VAL A 25 -4.64 5.69 -8.93
N ASP A 26 -4.48 4.55 -9.59
CA ASP A 26 -4.87 4.35 -10.99
C ASP A 26 -6.36 4.00 -11.10
N GLU A 27 -6.87 3.17 -10.19
CA GLU A 27 -8.27 2.74 -10.14
C GLU A 27 -8.75 2.67 -8.68
N LEU A 28 -9.99 3.08 -8.42
CA LEU A 28 -10.59 2.99 -7.09
C LEU A 28 -12.08 2.67 -7.21
N VAL A 29 -12.49 1.56 -6.61
CA VAL A 29 -13.90 1.19 -6.39
C VAL A 29 -14.09 1.03 -4.88
N PRO A 30 -14.73 2.00 -4.20
CA PRO A 30 -14.95 1.94 -2.75
C PRO A 30 -15.58 0.61 -2.33
N ASP A 31 -15.17 0.10 -1.17
CA ASP A 31 -15.62 -1.18 -0.59
C ASP A 31 -15.34 -2.43 -1.45
N GLN A 32 -14.55 -2.32 -2.52
CA GLN A 32 -14.23 -3.44 -3.40
C GLN A 32 -12.74 -3.58 -3.70
N ARG A 33 -12.14 -2.61 -4.40
CA ARG A 33 -10.75 -2.73 -4.86
C ARG A 33 -10.07 -1.39 -5.14
N ILE A 34 -8.74 -1.40 -5.08
CA ILE A 34 -7.88 -0.28 -5.49
C ILE A 34 -6.69 -0.80 -6.29
N VAL A 35 -6.29 -0.03 -7.29
CA VAL A 35 -5.01 -0.17 -7.99
C VAL A 35 -4.21 1.09 -7.79
N ALA A 36 -3.00 0.98 -7.28
CA ALA A 36 -2.11 2.09 -7.05
C ALA A 36 -0.71 1.84 -7.64
N THR A 37 0.03 2.92 -7.85
CA THR A 37 1.40 2.88 -8.35
C THR A 37 2.36 3.39 -7.26
N LYS A 38 3.48 2.67 -7.09
CA LYS A 38 4.70 3.19 -6.48
C LYS A 38 5.87 3.07 -7.45
N ASN A 39 6.58 4.17 -7.68
CA ASN A 39 7.87 4.19 -8.35
C ASN A 39 8.98 3.94 -7.32
N VAL A 40 9.95 3.11 -7.70
CA VAL A 40 11.13 2.84 -6.87
C VAL A 40 12.31 3.57 -7.50
N THR A 41 12.90 4.51 -6.79
CA THR A 41 14.02 5.32 -7.31
C THR A 41 15.23 5.23 -6.39
N ILE A 42 16.45 5.26 -6.95
CA ILE A 42 17.70 5.19 -6.17
C ILE A 42 17.82 6.32 -5.13
N ASN A 43 17.07 7.40 -5.32
CA ASN A 43 17.03 8.55 -4.42
C ASN A 43 16.11 8.38 -3.20
N GLU A 44 15.76 7.14 -2.82
CA GLU A 44 15.00 6.86 -1.60
C GLU A 44 15.94 6.46 -0.46
N ASP A 45 15.66 6.98 0.74
CA ASP A 45 16.50 6.82 1.94
C ASP A 45 16.82 5.35 2.26
N PHE A 46 15.82 4.47 2.18
CA PHE A 46 15.99 3.05 2.49
C PHE A 46 16.92 2.31 1.51
N LEU A 47 17.13 2.82 0.30
CA LEU A 47 18.02 2.18 -0.69
C LEU A 47 19.51 2.54 -0.49
N GLN A 48 19.80 3.56 0.32
CA GLN A 48 21.18 3.91 0.69
C GLN A 48 21.82 2.83 1.58
N GLY A 49 21.01 2.25 2.48
CA GLY A 49 21.47 1.24 3.45
C GLY A 49 21.07 -0.20 3.14
N TYR A 50 20.19 -0.44 2.15
CA TYR A 50 19.62 -1.77 1.90
C TYR A 50 19.68 -2.15 0.40
N PHE A 51 20.75 -2.80 -0.08
CA PHE A 51 22.06 -2.95 0.57
C PHE A 51 23.10 -2.10 -0.18
N PRO A 52 24.18 -1.64 0.49
CA PRO A 52 25.27 -0.95 -0.21
C PRO A 52 25.79 -1.77 -1.39
N GLY A 53 25.88 -1.16 -2.57
CA GLY A 53 26.30 -1.83 -3.82
C GLY A 53 25.26 -2.78 -4.45
N ARG A 54 24.12 -3.00 -3.79
CA ARG A 54 23.01 -3.82 -4.29
C ARG A 54 21.67 -3.27 -3.78
N PRO A 55 21.24 -2.08 -4.27
CA PRO A 55 20.02 -1.43 -3.81
C PRO A 55 18.79 -2.24 -4.21
N GLU A 56 17.99 -2.59 -3.21
CA GLU A 56 16.77 -3.39 -3.38
C GLU A 56 15.70 -2.87 -2.42
N MET A 57 14.45 -2.80 -2.83
CA MET A 57 13.38 -2.39 -1.92
C MET A 57 13.17 -3.51 -0.86
N PRO A 58 13.24 -3.19 0.45
CA PRO A 58 12.95 -4.17 1.50
C PRO A 58 11.55 -4.77 1.33
N GLY A 59 11.42 -6.09 1.47
CA GLY A 59 10.12 -6.76 1.38
C GLY A 59 9.07 -6.21 2.35
N THR A 60 9.50 -5.82 3.56
CA THR A 60 8.64 -5.17 4.55
C THR A 60 8.07 -3.84 4.06
N LEU A 61 8.82 -3.06 3.26
CA LEU A 61 8.33 -1.82 2.67
C LEU A 61 7.37 -2.07 1.50
N ILE A 62 7.50 -3.20 0.79
CA ILE A 62 6.48 -3.61 -0.20
C ILE A 62 5.15 -3.89 0.52
N VAL A 63 5.19 -4.60 1.65
CA VAL A 63 4.00 -4.87 2.48
C VAL A 63 3.42 -3.57 3.04
N GLU A 64 4.23 -2.66 3.56
CA GLU A 64 3.79 -1.34 4.03
C GLU A 64 3.14 -0.52 2.90
N THR A 65 3.71 -0.56 1.69
CA THR A 65 3.12 0.13 0.54
C THR A 65 1.75 -0.46 0.17
N LEU A 66 1.60 -1.79 0.18
CA LEU A 66 0.30 -2.45 0.00
C LEU A 66 -0.70 -2.07 1.11
N ALA A 67 -0.22 -1.91 2.35
CA ALA A 67 -1.04 -1.49 3.48
C ALA A 67 -1.51 -0.02 3.36
N GLN A 68 -0.68 0.88 2.81
CA GLN A 68 -1.08 2.25 2.49
C GLN A 68 -2.15 2.29 1.41
N ALA A 69 -2.00 1.49 0.34
CA ALA A 69 -3.03 1.37 -0.68
C ALA A 69 -4.35 0.84 -0.09
N ALA A 70 -4.29 -0.18 0.77
CA ALA A 70 -5.45 -0.71 1.47
C ALA A 70 -6.10 0.33 2.40
N SER A 71 -5.29 1.14 3.11
CA SER A 71 -5.79 2.24 3.93
C SER A 71 -6.56 3.27 3.11
N ILE A 72 -6.08 3.62 1.91
CA ILE A 72 -6.80 4.53 1.00
C ILE A 72 -8.15 3.93 0.60
N LEU A 73 -8.20 2.64 0.23
CA LEU A 73 -9.45 1.95 -0.10
C LEU A 73 -10.44 1.99 1.07
N ILE A 74 -9.97 1.66 2.28
CA ILE A 74 -10.79 1.62 3.49
C ILE A 74 -11.31 3.02 3.83
N LEU A 75 -10.47 4.05 3.84
CA LEU A 75 -10.86 5.40 4.24
C LEU A 75 -11.70 6.14 3.20
N LYS A 76 -11.75 5.63 1.96
CA LYS A 76 -12.70 6.07 0.93
C LYS A 76 -14.07 5.38 1.04
N SER A 77 -14.21 4.36 1.89
CA SER A 77 -15.51 3.81 2.25
C SER A 77 -16.35 4.86 3.00
N PRO A 78 -17.63 5.06 2.66
CA PRO A 78 -18.53 5.89 3.44
C PRO A 78 -18.61 5.47 4.92
N GLN A 79 -18.42 4.19 5.22
CA GLN A 79 -18.48 3.64 6.58
C GLN A 79 -17.27 4.06 7.44
N PHE A 80 -16.11 4.25 6.82
CA PHE A 80 -14.83 4.44 7.52
C PHE A 80 -14.15 5.77 7.19
N ALA A 81 -14.84 6.67 6.48
CA ALA A 81 -14.36 8.02 6.25
C ALA A 81 -13.99 8.73 7.56
N GLN A 82 -12.91 9.51 7.53
CA GLN A 82 -12.39 10.28 8.69
C GLN A 82 -12.06 9.41 9.92
N ARG A 83 -11.67 8.15 9.70
CA ARG A 83 -11.16 7.26 10.73
C ARG A 83 -9.69 6.94 10.50
N THR A 84 -9.09 6.16 11.39
CA THR A 84 -7.75 5.64 11.23
C THR A 84 -7.80 4.12 11.08
N ALA A 85 -7.13 3.61 10.04
CA ALA A 85 -6.96 2.18 9.83
C ALA A 85 -5.61 1.73 10.42
N TYR A 86 -5.63 0.69 11.24
CA TYR A 86 -4.45 0.08 11.83
C TYR A 86 -4.28 -1.34 11.30
N ILE A 87 -3.04 -1.76 11.02
CA ILE A 87 -2.74 -3.16 10.69
C ILE A 87 -2.90 -4.00 11.96
N GLY A 88 -3.85 -4.92 11.94
CA GLY A 88 -4.08 -5.88 13.02
C GLY A 88 -3.26 -7.17 12.85
N SER A 89 -3.13 -7.68 11.61
CA SER A 89 -2.24 -8.80 11.32
C SER A 89 -1.80 -8.85 9.86
N ILE A 90 -0.66 -9.49 9.63
CA ILE A 90 -0.09 -9.77 8.31
C ILE A 90 -0.06 -11.29 8.16
N ARG A 91 -0.67 -11.83 7.11
CA ARG A 91 -0.77 -13.27 6.89
C ARG A 91 -0.29 -13.65 5.49
N ASN A 92 0.35 -14.82 5.39
CA ASN A 92 0.75 -15.44 4.13
C ASN A 92 1.54 -14.48 3.21
N ALA A 93 2.45 -13.67 3.78
CA ALA A 93 3.33 -12.82 2.99
C ALA A 93 4.35 -13.68 2.23
N ILE A 94 4.33 -13.62 0.91
CA ILE A 94 5.26 -14.31 0.02
C ILE A 94 5.98 -13.28 -0.84
N PHE A 95 7.30 -13.39 -0.94
CA PHE A 95 8.17 -12.52 -1.75
C PHE A 95 8.78 -13.35 -2.87
N HIS A 96 8.34 -13.12 -4.11
CA HIS A 96 8.71 -13.95 -5.25
C HIS A 96 9.97 -13.43 -5.95
N LYS A 97 10.13 -12.10 -6.05
CA LYS A 97 11.22 -11.46 -6.79
C LYS A 97 11.69 -10.19 -6.07
N ARG A 98 12.96 -9.84 -6.29
CA ARG A 98 13.56 -8.61 -5.77
C ARG A 98 13.07 -7.42 -6.59
N VAL A 99 12.79 -6.30 -5.93
CA VAL A 99 12.41 -5.04 -6.56
C VAL A 99 13.60 -4.08 -6.47
N ARG A 100 13.96 -3.44 -7.57
CA ARG A 100 15.16 -2.61 -7.70
C ARG A 100 14.81 -1.18 -8.13
N PRO A 101 15.72 -0.20 -7.95
CA PRO A 101 15.57 1.13 -8.56
C PRO A 101 15.20 1.06 -10.03
N GLY A 102 14.29 1.92 -10.48
CA GLY A 102 13.71 1.93 -11.82
C GLY A 102 12.44 1.10 -11.96
N ALA A 103 12.10 0.26 -10.97
CA ALA A 103 10.86 -0.50 -10.99
C ALA A 103 9.64 0.40 -10.77
N ARG A 104 8.55 0.08 -11.47
CA ARG A 104 7.22 0.62 -11.23
C ARG A 104 6.34 -0.48 -10.64
N LEU A 105 6.10 -0.41 -9.34
CA LEU A 105 5.21 -1.33 -8.64
C LEU A 105 3.75 -0.98 -8.94
N ARG A 106 3.04 -1.95 -9.50
CA ARG A 106 1.58 -1.97 -9.54
C ARG A 106 1.06 -2.72 -8.32
N LEU A 107 0.27 -2.03 -7.51
CA LEU A 107 -0.26 -2.49 -6.24
C LEU A 107 -1.75 -2.76 -6.42
N GLU A 108 -2.17 -3.98 -6.14
CA GLU A 108 -3.56 -4.42 -6.20
C GLU A 108 -4.02 -4.82 -4.81
N VAL A 109 -5.17 -4.31 -4.42
CA VAL A 109 -5.82 -4.65 -3.16
C VAL A 109 -7.30 -4.89 -3.43
N GLU A 110 -7.79 -6.03 -2.95
CA GLU A 110 -9.19 -6.43 -3.02
C GLU A 110 -9.72 -6.68 -1.61
N LEU A 111 -10.88 -6.09 -1.29
CA LEU A 111 -11.56 -6.29 -0.01
C LEU A 111 -12.29 -7.64 -0.03
N THR A 112 -11.83 -8.57 0.80
CA THR A 112 -12.39 -9.92 0.83
C THR A 112 -13.43 -10.09 1.92
N LYS A 113 -13.31 -9.31 3.02
CA LYS A 113 -14.25 -9.38 4.14
C LYS A 113 -14.30 -8.08 4.92
N VAL A 114 -15.50 -7.69 5.35
CA VAL A 114 -15.72 -6.63 6.33
C VAL A 114 -16.60 -7.17 7.46
N LYS A 115 -16.23 -6.85 8.71
CA LYS A 115 -17.04 -7.15 9.89
C LYS A 115 -16.89 -6.05 10.93
N ALA A 116 -17.96 -5.28 11.15
CA ALA A 116 -17.99 -4.16 12.08
C ALA A 116 -16.87 -3.14 11.80
N ASN A 117 -15.80 -3.14 12.58
CA ASN A 117 -14.64 -2.26 12.42
C ASN A 117 -13.39 -3.00 11.92
N MET A 118 -13.51 -4.25 11.49
CA MET A 118 -12.42 -5.05 10.94
C MET A 118 -12.60 -5.29 9.44
N GLY A 119 -11.48 -5.25 8.70
CA GLY A 119 -11.43 -5.57 7.28
C GLY A 119 -10.33 -6.59 6.97
N ILE A 120 -10.54 -7.46 5.99
CA ILE A 120 -9.52 -8.33 5.43
C ILE A 120 -9.39 -7.99 3.94
N VAL A 121 -8.16 -7.79 3.49
CA VAL A 121 -7.85 -7.57 2.08
C VAL A 121 -6.84 -8.60 1.59
N ALA A 122 -7.06 -9.08 0.36
CA ALA A 122 -6.04 -9.79 -0.41
C ALA A 122 -5.25 -8.75 -1.21
N THR A 123 -3.93 -8.87 -1.22
CA THR A 123 -3.07 -7.89 -1.88
C THR A 123 -1.98 -8.54 -2.73
N LYS A 124 -1.58 -7.84 -3.78
CA LYS A 124 -0.56 -8.28 -4.73
C LYS A 124 0.22 -7.07 -5.24
N ALA A 125 1.54 -7.18 -5.26
CA ALA A 125 2.41 -6.24 -5.95
C ALA A 125 3.03 -6.92 -7.18
N SER A 126 3.11 -6.18 -8.28
CA SER A 126 3.73 -6.65 -9.52
C SER A 126 4.63 -5.58 -10.17
N VAL A 127 5.60 -6.04 -10.94
CA VAL A 127 6.46 -5.21 -11.80
C VAL A 127 6.40 -5.82 -13.19
N ASP A 128 6.09 -5.01 -14.21
CA ASP A 128 5.94 -5.46 -15.61
C ASP A 128 5.03 -6.70 -15.78
N GLY A 129 3.95 -6.76 -14.99
CA GLY A 129 2.98 -7.85 -15.00
C GLY A 129 3.39 -9.09 -14.20
N GLU A 130 4.62 -9.17 -13.72
CA GLU A 130 5.11 -10.28 -12.91
C GLU A 130 4.88 -10.03 -11.41
N VAL A 131 4.31 -11.01 -10.72
CA VAL A 131 4.07 -10.90 -9.27
C VAL A 131 5.39 -10.92 -8.50
N VAL A 132 5.61 -9.90 -7.68
CA VAL A 132 6.80 -9.77 -6.82
C VAL A 132 6.47 -10.02 -5.34
N CYS A 133 5.23 -9.74 -4.91
CA CYS A 133 4.77 -10.00 -3.55
C CYS A 133 3.27 -10.27 -3.50
N THR A 134 2.84 -11.17 -2.63
CA THR A 134 1.43 -11.35 -2.23
C THR A 134 1.34 -11.35 -0.72
N VAL A 135 0.30 -10.74 -0.16
CA VAL A 135 0.06 -10.75 1.28
C VAL A 135 -1.41 -10.52 1.60
N GLU A 136 -1.93 -11.19 2.62
CA GLU A 136 -3.25 -10.92 3.20
C GLU A 136 -3.07 -9.99 4.40
N LEU A 137 -3.80 -8.87 4.41
CA LEU A 137 -3.72 -7.87 5.47
C LEU A 137 -5.05 -7.76 6.19
N HIS A 138 -4.99 -7.74 7.52
CA HIS A 138 -6.15 -7.55 8.38
C HIS A 138 -6.05 -6.19 9.03
N PHE A 139 -7.12 -5.41 8.96
CA PHE A 139 -7.19 -4.07 9.49
C PHE A 139 -8.22 -3.95 10.60
N VAL A 140 -7.94 -3.05 11.54
CA VAL A 140 -8.88 -2.56 12.54
C VAL A 140 -9.02 -1.06 12.35
N VAL A 141 -10.26 -0.59 12.20
CA VAL A 141 -10.59 0.82 12.02
C VAL A 141 -11.06 1.38 13.36
N GLN A 142 -10.49 2.51 13.77
CA GLN A 142 -10.86 3.21 15.00
C GLN A 142 -11.15 4.68 14.71
N PRO A 143 -11.93 5.38 15.55
CA PRO A 143 -12.04 6.83 15.48
C PRO A 143 -10.65 7.47 15.47
N THR A 144 -10.44 8.47 14.63
CA THR A 144 -9.16 9.20 14.60
C THR A 144 -8.94 9.88 15.94
N VAL A 145 -7.81 9.61 16.57
CA VAL A 145 -7.37 10.32 17.78
C VAL A 145 -6.78 11.65 17.33
N GLY A 146 -7.38 12.75 17.79
CA GLY A 146 -6.91 14.12 17.54
C GLY A 146 -5.68 14.48 18.35
#